data_AF-A0A1D1XKI9-F1
#
_entry.id   AF-A0A1D1XKI9-F1
#
_cell.length_a   1.000
_cell.length_b   1.000
_cell.length_c   1.000
_cell.angle_alpha   90.00
_cell.angle_beta   90.00
_cell.angle_gamma   90.00
#
_symmetry.space_group_name_H-M   'P 1'
#
loop_
_entity.id
_entity.type
_entity.pdbx_description
1 polymer ?
#
loop_
_entity_poly.entity_id
_entity_poly.type
_entity_poly.pdbx_seq_one_letter_code
_entity_poly.pdbx_strand_id
1 'polypeptide(L)'
;RDELDGGRWRWWATSPTEHSHQREEGLGEGTPPSPSSSNPRSMAAASSCPAAVAAVRPVARLPKKLSAGPSPSRSDAVASFLRGRSTDGAAISLAPSSSPRLRLSRTVPAPVAESGRGRPRICARSAPVAEPTLPPEEAVARVSTVVDVDLGDRSYPIYIGSGLLDEPELLQRHVHGKKVLVVTNTTVAPLYLERVTRALTSGNPDISVQCVMLPDGEKYKDMGTLMKVFDKAIESRLDRRCTFVALGGGVIGDMCGFAAAAFLRGVNFIQIPTTLMAQVDSSVGGKTGINHPLGKNLIGAFYQPQCVLIDTDTLNTLPDRELASGIAEVIKYGLIRDAEFFEWQEKNMQALLARNPSALAYAIKRSCENKAEVVSLDEKESGLRATLNLGHTFGHAIETGFGYGQWLHGEAVAAGIVMAVDMSHRLGWIDEMVVNRVHNIIQYANLPTAPPEMMTVEKFKASMAVDKKVADGLLRLILLKGPLGSCVFTGDYDRKTLNETLHAFCKH
;
A
#
# COMPACT_ATOMS: atom_id res chain seq x y z
N ARG A 1 39.23 45.98 7.78
CA ARG A 1 38.31 47.06 7.34
C ARG A 1 37.08 46.36 6.79
N ASP A 2 36.47 45.47 7.58
CA ASP A 2 35.54 45.76 8.71
C ASP A 2 34.20 46.19 8.09
N GLU A 3 33.04 45.61 8.37
CA GLU A 3 32.55 44.98 9.61
C GLU A 3 31.23 44.22 9.32
N LEU A 4 30.80 43.45 10.31
CA LEU A 4 29.64 42.56 10.36
C LEU A 4 28.31 43.29 10.67
N ASP A 5 27.24 42.47 10.76
CA ASP A 5 25.89 42.69 11.32
C ASP A 5 24.82 43.27 10.39
N GLY A 6 23.57 42.82 10.37
CA GLY A 6 22.83 41.91 11.26
C GLY A 6 21.34 42.04 10.88
N GLY A 7 20.59 40.94 10.89
CA GLY A 7 19.29 40.84 10.21
C GLY A 7 18.09 41.53 10.87
N ARG A 8 17.00 41.64 10.09
CA ARG A 8 15.61 41.50 10.55
C ARG A 8 14.63 41.45 9.35
N TRP A 9 14.03 40.29 9.09
CA TRP A 9 12.88 40.20 8.19
C TRP A 9 11.60 40.36 9.01
N ARG A 10 10.84 41.44 8.76
CA ARG A 10 9.48 41.64 9.30
C ARG A 10 8.47 41.32 8.20
N TRP A 11 7.50 40.48 8.56
CA TRP A 11 6.29 40.20 7.79
C TRP A 11 5.35 41.40 7.81
N TRP A 12 4.88 41.85 6.64
CA TRP A 12 3.76 42.77 6.51
C TRP A 12 2.55 42.02 5.96
N ALA A 13 1.50 41.93 6.77
CA ALA A 13 0.17 41.53 6.34
C ALA A 13 -0.62 42.79 5.95
N THR A 14 -1.17 42.82 4.74
CA THR A 14 -2.07 43.88 4.28
C THR A 14 -3.47 43.30 4.09
N SER A 15 -4.41 43.75 4.91
CA SER A 15 -5.86 43.66 4.68
C SER A 15 -6.29 44.77 3.71
N PRO A 16 -7.32 44.59 2.87
CA PRO A 16 -7.99 45.70 2.22
C PRO A 16 -9.30 46.06 2.94
N THR A 17 -9.39 47.31 3.37
CA THR A 17 -10.61 48.01 3.77
C THR A 17 -11.37 48.57 2.56
N GLU A 18 -12.67 48.68 2.77
CA GLU A 18 -13.72 49.25 1.93
C GLU A 18 -13.42 50.67 1.40
N HIS A 19 -13.92 50.98 0.21
CA HIS A 19 -14.30 52.34 -0.18
C HIS A 19 -15.63 52.35 -0.94
N SER A 20 -16.47 53.27 -0.53
CA SER A 20 -17.81 53.59 -1.00
C SER A 20 -17.82 54.92 -1.77
N HIS A 21 -18.69 55.03 -2.79
CA HIS A 21 -19.32 56.26 -3.32
C HIS A 21 -20.45 55.80 -4.29
N GLN A 22 -21.74 55.98 -3.98
CA GLN A 22 -22.65 57.11 -4.35
C GLN A 22 -22.72 57.37 -5.87
N ARG A 23 -23.84 57.49 -6.62
CA ARG A 23 -25.33 57.62 -6.50
C ARG A 23 -25.90 56.95 -7.82
N GLU A 24 -27.18 56.69 -8.09
CA GLU A 24 -28.38 57.53 -8.06
C GLU A 24 -29.65 56.71 -8.46
N GLU A 25 -30.76 56.96 -7.75
CA GLU A 25 -32.21 56.90 -8.07
C GLU A 25 -32.91 55.80 -8.91
N GLY A 26 -34.08 55.35 -8.41
CA GLY A 26 -35.16 54.80 -9.26
C GLY A 26 -36.20 53.87 -8.63
N LEU A 27 -37.11 54.40 -7.80
CA LEU A 27 -38.56 54.11 -7.66
C LEU A 27 -39.09 52.66 -7.43
N GLY A 28 -39.99 52.50 -6.44
CA GLY A 28 -41.14 51.56 -6.54
C GLY A 28 -41.60 50.80 -5.29
N GLU A 29 -42.38 51.46 -4.44
CA GLU A 29 -43.41 51.05 -3.46
C GLU A 29 -43.72 49.56 -3.11
N GLY A 30 -43.98 49.31 -1.80
CA GLY A 30 -44.88 48.24 -1.32
C GLY A 30 -44.67 47.74 0.11
N THR A 31 -45.47 48.21 1.07
CA THR A 31 -45.61 47.71 2.47
C THR A 31 -47.11 47.66 2.84
N PRO A 32 -47.58 46.97 3.91
CA PRO A 32 -47.33 45.60 4.38
C PRO A 32 -48.70 44.94 4.85
N PRO A 33 -48.86 44.02 5.86
CA PRO A 33 -49.87 42.92 5.79
C PRO A 33 -50.85 42.81 7.01
N SER A 34 -51.52 41.63 7.13
CA SER A 34 -52.21 40.98 8.29
C SER A 34 -53.77 41.00 8.27
N PRO A 35 -54.55 40.17 9.05
CA PRO A 35 -54.20 39.38 10.26
C PRO A 35 -54.96 38.03 10.52
N SER A 36 -54.77 37.50 11.75
CA SER A 36 -55.56 36.50 12.55
C SER A 36 -55.04 35.03 12.54
N SER A 37 -54.99 34.25 13.64
CA SER A 37 -55.82 34.22 14.85
C SER A 37 -55.18 33.42 16.04
N SER A 38 -55.51 33.88 17.26
CA SER A 38 -55.79 33.20 18.55
C SER A 38 -54.95 32.03 19.14
N ASN A 39 -54.39 32.31 20.33
CA ASN A 39 -54.08 31.46 21.52
C ASN A 39 -55.39 30.95 22.23
N PRO A 40 -55.43 30.13 23.33
CA PRO A 40 -54.47 30.04 24.49
C PRO A 40 -54.33 28.71 25.31
N ARG A 41 -53.35 28.69 26.25
CA ARG A 41 -53.31 28.18 27.67
C ARG A 41 -52.03 27.38 28.01
N SER A 42 -51.11 27.96 28.82
CA SER A 42 -50.90 27.74 30.29
C SER A 42 -50.08 26.47 30.60
N MET A 43 -48.99 26.41 31.39
CA MET A 43 -48.37 27.25 32.41
C MET A 43 -46.96 26.67 32.75
N ALA A 44 -46.11 27.51 33.36
CA ALA A 44 -45.12 27.18 34.42
C ALA A 44 -43.61 27.34 34.13
N ALA A 45 -43.04 28.21 34.99
CA ALA A 45 -41.70 28.24 35.58
C ALA A 45 -40.51 28.80 34.77
N ALA A 46 -40.18 30.04 35.13
CA ALA A 46 -38.94 30.74 34.85
C ALA A 46 -37.75 30.19 35.68
N SER A 47 -36.54 30.29 35.14
CA SER A 47 -35.47 31.07 35.78
C SER A 47 -34.28 31.26 34.84
N SER A 48 -33.95 32.52 34.63
CA SER A 48 -32.75 33.05 34.01
C SER A 48 -31.54 32.91 34.93
N CYS A 49 -30.35 32.64 34.38
CA CYS A 49 -29.10 33.16 34.94
C CYS A 49 -28.04 33.36 33.84
N PRO A 50 -27.14 34.34 34.01
CA PRO A 50 -26.41 34.98 32.91
C PRO A 50 -24.94 34.55 32.80
N ALA A 51 -24.34 34.94 31.67
CA ALA A 51 -22.92 34.86 31.38
C ALA A 51 -22.06 35.55 32.45
N ALA A 52 -21.01 34.86 32.90
CA ALA A 52 -19.95 35.42 33.73
C ALA A 52 -18.59 35.28 33.02
N VAL A 53 -18.04 36.43 32.65
CA VAL A 53 -16.62 36.65 32.33
C VAL A 53 -15.87 36.71 33.66
N ALA A 54 -14.78 35.94 33.80
CA ALA A 54 -13.84 36.10 34.91
C ALA A 54 -12.40 35.92 34.46
N ALA A 55 -11.58 36.87 34.90
CA ALA A 55 -10.22 37.17 34.49
C ALA A 55 -9.18 36.12 34.93
N VAL A 56 -8.14 35.98 34.09
CA VAL A 56 -6.89 35.29 34.42
C VAL A 56 -6.00 36.23 35.25
N ARG A 57 -5.59 35.78 36.44
CA ARG A 57 -4.57 36.44 37.27
C ARG A 57 -3.17 35.85 37.03
N PRO A 58 -2.09 36.65 37.09
CA PRO A 58 -0.73 36.19 36.89
C PRO A 58 -0.14 35.61 38.18
N VAL A 59 0.67 34.55 38.05
CA VAL A 59 1.42 33.94 39.16
C VAL A 59 2.81 34.58 39.27
N ALA A 60 3.18 34.90 40.51
CA ALA A 60 4.37 35.63 40.91
C ALA A 60 5.67 34.80 40.88
N ARG A 61 6.79 35.52 40.69
CA ARG A 61 8.19 35.09 40.84
C ARG A 61 8.59 34.93 42.32
N LEU A 62 9.61 34.09 42.57
CA LEU A 62 10.79 34.27 43.48
C LEU A 62 11.65 32.96 43.46
N PRO A 63 12.92 32.93 43.95
CA PRO A 63 14.13 33.58 43.45
C PRO A 63 15.29 32.61 43.05
N LYS A 64 16.37 33.16 42.48
CA LYS A 64 17.66 32.52 42.11
C LYS A 64 18.59 32.28 43.31
N LYS A 65 19.35 31.16 43.32
CA LYS A 65 20.85 31.09 43.29
C LYS A 65 21.39 29.69 43.66
N LEU A 66 22.38 29.21 42.89
CA LEU A 66 23.58 28.39 43.20
C LEU A 66 24.00 27.67 41.89
N SER A 67 24.91 28.25 41.09
CA SER A 67 26.38 28.15 41.09
C SER A 67 26.93 26.94 40.32
N ALA A 68 27.93 27.22 39.48
CA ALA A 68 28.48 26.43 38.38
C ALA A 68 29.43 25.27 38.79
N GLY A 69 29.60 24.31 37.87
CA GLY A 69 30.70 23.33 37.83
C GLY A 69 30.54 22.35 36.66
N PRO A 70 31.60 21.95 35.93
CA PRO A 70 31.54 21.72 34.48
C PRO A 70 31.34 20.27 34.03
N SER A 71 30.92 20.14 32.77
CA SER A 71 30.87 18.96 31.91
C SER A 71 32.25 18.40 31.56
N PRO A 72 32.39 17.09 31.29
CA PRO A 72 33.50 16.58 30.51
C PRO A 72 33.06 16.23 29.08
N SER A 73 33.69 16.90 28.13
CA SER A 73 33.93 16.40 26.78
C SER A 73 34.93 15.23 26.83
N ARG A 74 34.74 14.22 25.97
CA ARG A 74 35.79 13.27 25.58
C ARG A 74 35.66 12.93 24.10
N SER A 75 36.33 13.73 23.29
CA SER A 75 37.08 13.25 22.13
C SER A 75 38.51 12.94 22.59
N ASP A 76 39.18 12.03 21.88
CA ASP A 76 40.58 11.58 22.01
C ASP A 76 40.78 10.24 22.73
N ALA A 77 40.73 9.18 21.92
CA ALA A 77 41.59 8.02 22.08
C ALA A 77 41.98 7.51 20.68
N VAL A 78 43.12 8.00 20.18
CA VAL A 78 43.85 7.43 19.04
C VAL A 78 45.09 6.72 19.58
N ALA A 79 45.36 5.54 18.99
CA ALA A 79 46.60 4.78 18.99
C ALA A 79 47.05 4.09 20.29
N SER A 80 46.97 2.76 20.29
CA SER A 80 48.17 1.89 20.16
C SER A 80 47.77 0.44 20.41
N PHE A 81 47.89 -0.43 19.41
CA PHE A 81 48.32 -1.84 19.59
C PHE A 81 48.61 -2.43 18.21
N LEU A 82 49.88 -2.34 17.79
CA LEU A 82 50.49 -3.19 16.78
C LEU A 82 51.68 -3.91 17.40
N ARG A 83 51.61 -5.23 17.39
CA ARG A 83 52.69 -6.25 17.35
C ARG A 83 51.93 -7.58 17.46
N GLY A 84 51.84 -8.45 16.47
CA GLY A 84 52.79 -8.81 15.43
C GLY A 84 53.15 -10.27 15.66
N ARG A 85 52.63 -11.18 14.81
CA ARG A 85 53.20 -12.50 14.52
C ARG A 85 52.69 -12.98 13.16
N SER A 86 53.63 -13.09 12.22
CA SER A 86 53.65 -13.95 11.04
C SER A 86 53.54 -15.44 11.46
N THR A 87 53.22 -16.44 10.65
CA THR A 87 53.51 -16.76 9.25
C THR A 87 52.48 -17.78 8.70
N ASP A 88 52.58 -18.06 7.39
CA ASP A 88 52.11 -19.25 6.64
C ASP A 88 50.61 -19.28 6.26
N GLY A 89 50.18 -19.38 5.01
CA GLY A 89 50.82 -19.95 3.82
C GLY A 89 50.14 -21.27 3.44
N ALA A 90 48.96 -21.24 2.80
CA ALA A 90 48.42 -22.37 2.03
C ALA A 90 47.23 -21.96 1.16
N ALA A 91 47.44 -21.92 -0.15
CA ALA A 91 46.40 -22.00 -1.15
C ALA A 91 45.90 -23.46 -1.24
N ILE A 92 44.59 -23.68 -1.23
CA ILE A 92 44.00 -24.98 -1.54
C ILE A 92 43.06 -24.81 -2.73
N SER A 93 43.53 -25.32 -3.87
CA SER A 93 42.77 -25.64 -5.07
C SER A 93 42.12 -27.00 -4.88
N LEU A 94 40.82 -27.12 -5.16
CA LEU A 94 40.12 -28.41 -5.24
C LEU A 94 39.53 -28.59 -6.64
N ALA A 95 40.05 -29.60 -7.33
CA ALA A 95 39.57 -30.12 -8.60
C ALA A 95 38.30 -31.00 -8.41
N PRO A 96 37.49 -31.21 -9.47
CA PRO A 96 36.24 -31.97 -9.38
C PRO A 96 36.45 -33.48 -9.58
N SER A 97 35.76 -34.30 -8.79
CA SER A 97 35.72 -35.76 -8.95
C SER A 97 34.48 -36.22 -9.73
N SER A 98 34.75 -37.15 -10.64
CA SER A 98 33.90 -37.81 -11.63
C SER A 98 32.80 -38.73 -11.08
N SER A 99 31.75 -38.90 -11.90
CA SER A 99 30.58 -39.80 -11.78
C SER A 99 30.91 -41.31 -11.76
N PRO A 100 29.88 -42.16 -11.57
CA PRO A 100 29.61 -43.12 -12.65
C PRO A 100 28.12 -43.31 -13.01
N ARG A 101 27.92 -43.62 -14.30
CA ARG A 101 26.66 -44.04 -14.96
C ARG A 101 26.30 -45.49 -14.63
N LEU A 102 25.01 -45.81 -14.63
CA LEU A 102 24.48 -47.16 -14.79
C LEU A 102 23.51 -47.23 -16.00
N ARG A 103 23.70 -48.24 -16.85
CA ARG A 103 22.93 -48.52 -18.07
C ARG A 103 22.13 -49.83 -17.90
N LEU A 104 20.86 -49.77 -18.33
CA LEU A 104 20.07 -50.73 -19.12
C LEU A 104 20.20 -52.25 -18.89
N SER A 105 19.04 -52.90 -18.72
CA SER A 105 18.69 -54.09 -19.51
C SER A 105 17.18 -54.30 -19.60
N ARG A 106 16.74 -54.61 -20.82
CA ARG A 106 15.37 -54.84 -21.30
C ARG A 106 15.34 -56.29 -21.80
N THR A 107 14.35 -57.08 -21.42
CA THR A 107 14.09 -58.40 -22.01
C THR A 107 12.59 -58.67 -22.14
N VAL A 108 12.23 -59.22 -23.30
CA VAL A 108 10.90 -59.71 -23.74
C VAL A 108 11.07 -61.23 -23.95
N PRO A 109 10.01 -62.05 -23.80
CA PRO A 109 9.41 -62.69 -24.98
C PRO A 109 7.87 -62.82 -24.95
N ALA A 110 7.29 -63.12 -26.12
CA ALA A 110 5.86 -63.24 -26.45
C ALA A 110 5.39 -64.74 -26.58
N PRO A 111 4.33 -65.12 -27.34
CA PRO A 111 2.97 -65.48 -26.86
C PRO A 111 2.50 -66.93 -27.22
N VAL A 112 1.33 -67.39 -26.72
CA VAL A 112 0.61 -68.62 -27.17
C VAL A 112 -0.93 -68.45 -27.09
N ALA A 113 -1.65 -69.19 -27.94
CA ALA A 113 -3.02 -68.96 -28.44
C ALA A 113 -4.16 -69.89 -27.93
N GLU A 114 -5.40 -69.46 -28.22
CA GLU A 114 -6.68 -70.15 -28.54
C GLU A 114 -7.37 -71.20 -27.61
N SER A 115 -8.66 -70.98 -27.30
CA SER A 115 -9.84 -71.63 -27.95
C SER A 115 -11.13 -71.62 -27.06
N GLY A 116 -12.32 -71.52 -27.68
CA GLY A 116 -13.54 -72.15 -27.10
C GLY A 116 -14.90 -71.41 -27.05
N ARG A 117 -15.64 -71.41 -28.18
CA ARG A 117 -17.10 -71.65 -28.36
C ARG A 117 -18.20 -70.85 -27.62
N GLY A 118 -19.17 -70.38 -28.42
CA GLY A 118 -20.62 -70.50 -28.12
C GLY A 118 -21.48 -69.22 -28.21
N ARG A 119 -22.24 -69.03 -29.31
CA ARG A 119 -23.31 -68.02 -29.43
C ARG A 119 -24.60 -68.52 -28.75
N PRO A 120 -25.52 -67.62 -28.35
CA PRO A 120 -26.70 -67.42 -29.19
C PRO A 120 -27.11 -65.95 -29.40
N ARG A 121 -27.83 -65.75 -30.51
CA ARG A 121 -28.45 -64.50 -30.98
C ARG A 121 -29.59 -64.06 -30.06
N ILE A 122 -29.66 -62.76 -29.75
CA ILE A 122 -30.87 -62.12 -29.25
C ILE A 122 -31.12 -60.82 -30.03
N CYS A 123 -32.37 -60.67 -30.48
CA CYS A 123 -32.92 -59.58 -31.25
C CYS A 123 -32.87 -58.22 -30.54
N ALA A 124 -32.76 -57.18 -31.35
CA ALA A 124 -32.74 -55.78 -30.97
C ALA A 124 -34.03 -55.33 -30.25
N ARG A 125 -33.85 -54.60 -29.14
CA ARG A 125 -34.75 -53.53 -28.69
C ARG A 125 -33.89 -52.34 -28.30
N SER A 126 -34.15 -51.20 -28.93
CA SER A 126 -33.51 -49.92 -28.63
C SER A 126 -33.91 -49.45 -27.23
N ALA A 127 -32.91 -49.17 -26.39
CA ALA A 127 -33.05 -48.48 -25.11
C ALA A 127 -32.10 -47.27 -25.12
N PRO A 128 -32.49 -46.14 -24.51
CA PRO A 128 -31.79 -44.87 -24.66
C PRO A 128 -30.39 -44.91 -24.07
N VAL A 129 -29.45 -44.24 -24.75
CA VAL A 129 -28.09 -43.99 -24.27
C VAL A 129 -28.21 -43.17 -23.00
N ALA A 130 -27.90 -43.77 -21.85
CA ALA A 130 -27.65 -43.03 -20.63
C ALA A 130 -26.35 -42.23 -20.82
N GLU A 131 -26.44 -40.91 -20.73
CA GLU A 131 -25.28 -40.04 -20.60
C GLU A 131 -24.46 -40.50 -19.38
N PRO A 132 -23.12 -40.51 -19.47
CA PRO A 132 -22.30 -40.72 -18.29
C PRO A 132 -22.46 -39.49 -17.40
N THR A 133 -23.19 -39.66 -16.29
CA THR A 133 -23.21 -38.70 -15.19
C THR A 133 -21.77 -38.50 -14.71
N LEU A 134 -21.22 -37.33 -15.02
CA LEU A 134 -19.97 -36.85 -14.43
C LEU A 134 -20.15 -36.84 -12.90
N PRO A 135 -19.14 -37.29 -12.14
CA PRO A 135 -19.20 -37.22 -10.68
C PRO A 135 -19.32 -35.75 -10.24
N PRO A 136 -19.96 -35.48 -9.08
CA PRO A 136 -20.06 -34.12 -8.57
C PRO A 136 -18.65 -33.55 -8.39
N GLU A 137 -18.45 -32.29 -8.78
CA GLU A 137 -17.22 -31.53 -8.52
C GLU A 137 -16.82 -31.72 -7.06
N GLU A 138 -15.80 -32.55 -6.83
CA GLU A 138 -15.17 -32.68 -5.54
C GLU A 138 -14.65 -31.29 -5.17
N ALA A 139 -15.07 -30.81 -4.00
CA ALA A 139 -14.58 -29.60 -3.39
C ALA A 139 -13.05 -29.66 -3.38
N VAL A 140 -12.42 -28.97 -4.32
CA VAL A 140 -10.98 -28.70 -4.32
C VAL A 140 -10.71 -28.16 -2.92
N ALA A 141 -9.92 -28.88 -2.14
CA ALA A 141 -9.56 -28.45 -0.81
C ALA A 141 -9.13 -26.98 -0.88
N ARG A 142 -9.83 -26.12 -0.13
CA ARG A 142 -9.57 -24.68 -0.07
C ARG A 142 -8.25 -24.48 0.66
N VAL A 143 -7.14 -24.74 -0.04
CA VAL A 143 -5.80 -24.63 0.55
C VAL A 143 -5.46 -23.14 0.59
N SER A 144 -5.61 -22.55 1.77
CA SER A 144 -5.03 -21.24 2.05
C SER A 144 -3.49 -21.38 2.04
N THR A 145 -2.84 -20.55 1.23
CA THR A 145 -1.39 -20.40 1.28
C THR A 145 -1.05 -19.37 2.35
N VAL A 146 0.03 -19.60 3.09
CA VAL A 146 0.52 -18.67 4.10
C VAL A 146 1.90 -18.15 3.69
N VAL A 147 2.08 -16.84 3.76
CA VAL A 147 3.39 -16.17 3.70
C VAL A 147 3.62 -15.50 5.04
N ASP A 148 4.71 -15.85 5.72
CA ASP A 148 5.08 -15.23 7.00
C ASP A 148 5.97 -14.01 6.76
N VAL A 149 5.67 -12.91 7.46
CA VAL A 149 6.54 -11.74 7.52
C VAL A 149 7.33 -11.82 8.83
N ASP A 150 8.62 -12.12 8.73
CA ASP A 150 9.47 -12.29 9.91
C ASP A 150 9.98 -10.95 10.44
N LEU A 151 9.54 -10.57 11.64
CA LEU A 151 9.93 -9.38 12.38
C LEU A 151 10.15 -9.70 13.88
N GLY A 152 10.53 -10.94 14.20
CA GLY A 152 10.67 -11.44 15.57
C GLY A 152 9.33 -11.49 16.31
N ASP A 153 9.24 -10.84 17.47
CA ASP A 153 8.00 -10.83 18.28
C ASP A 153 6.79 -10.16 17.58
N ARG A 154 7.04 -9.46 16.46
CA ARG A 154 6.02 -8.77 15.66
C ARG A 154 5.73 -9.47 14.33
N SER A 155 6.19 -10.71 14.17
CA SER A 155 5.89 -11.52 12.98
C SER A 155 4.39 -11.75 12.83
N TYR A 156 3.92 -11.79 11.59
CA TYR A 156 2.51 -12.02 11.29
C TYR A 156 2.32 -12.82 9.99
N PRO A 157 1.24 -13.61 9.89
CA PRO A 157 0.90 -14.35 8.69
C PRO A 157 0.11 -13.51 7.69
N ILE A 158 0.33 -13.80 6.41
CA ILE A 158 -0.49 -13.38 5.28
C ILE A 158 -1.20 -14.63 4.75
N TYR A 159 -2.52 -14.72 4.95
CA TYR A 159 -3.33 -15.80 4.41
C TYR A 159 -3.83 -15.43 3.02
N ILE A 160 -3.68 -16.34 2.05
CA ILE A 160 -4.02 -16.10 0.65
C ILE A 160 -4.84 -17.29 0.11
N GLY A 161 -6.00 -17.01 -0.48
CA GLY A 161 -6.77 -18.00 -1.21
C GLY A 161 -8.17 -17.51 -1.56
N SER A 162 -9.05 -18.43 -1.95
CA SER A 162 -10.44 -18.13 -2.31
C SER A 162 -11.39 -18.48 -1.15
N GLY A 163 -12.36 -17.60 -0.89
CA GLY A 163 -13.41 -17.82 0.11
C GLY A 163 -12.96 -17.70 1.56
N LEU A 164 -11.81 -17.08 1.85
CA LEU A 164 -11.29 -16.93 3.21
C LEU A 164 -12.19 -16.09 4.12
N LEU A 165 -13.03 -15.21 3.56
CA LEU A 165 -14.00 -14.47 4.35
C LEU A 165 -15.09 -15.37 4.97
N ASP A 166 -15.23 -16.61 4.51
CA ASP A 166 -16.13 -17.61 5.09
C ASP A 166 -15.42 -18.56 6.08
N GLU A 167 -14.19 -18.25 6.49
CA GLU A 167 -13.42 -19.02 7.48
C GLU A 167 -13.23 -18.20 8.77
N PRO A 168 -14.22 -18.19 9.69
CA PRO A 168 -14.20 -17.39 10.92
C PRO A 168 -12.92 -17.56 11.74
N GLU A 169 -12.41 -18.80 11.80
CA GLU A 169 -11.23 -19.21 12.56
C GLU A 169 -9.99 -18.39 12.17
N LEU A 170 -9.86 -18.00 10.90
CA LEU A 170 -8.71 -17.25 10.39
C LEU A 170 -8.68 -15.83 10.93
N LEU A 171 -9.84 -15.16 11.07
CA LEU A 171 -9.91 -13.81 11.63
C LEU A 171 -9.89 -13.86 13.16
N GLN A 172 -10.74 -14.69 13.76
CA GLN A 172 -10.99 -14.66 15.20
C GLN A 172 -9.75 -15.00 16.03
N ARG A 173 -8.85 -15.86 15.51
CA ARG A 173 -7.60 -16.19 16.20
C ARG A 173 -6.65 -15.00 16.40
N HIS A 174 -6.80 -13.93 15.62
CA HIS A 174 -6.00 -12.71 15.71
C HIS A 174 -6.75 -11.57 16.43
N VAL A 175 -7.96 -11.82 16.92
CA VAL A 175 -8.74 -10.89 17.73
C VAL A 175 -8.50 -11.20 19.22
N HIS A 176 -7.58 -10.47 19.82
CA HIS A 176 -7.15 -10.69 21.22
C HIS A 176 -8.04 -10.01 22.29
N GLY A 177 -9.22 -9.52 21.90
CA GLY A 177 -10.16 -8.83 22.79
C GLY A 177 -11.61 -9.05 22.38
N LYS A 178 -12.53 -8.29 22.98
CA LYS A 178 -13.99 -8.48 22.81
C LYS A 178 -14.66 -7.46 21.89
N LYS A 179 -13.93 -6.44 21.45
CA LYS A 179 -14.47 -5.32 20.67
C LYS A 179 -13.67 -5.14 19.39
N VAL A 180 -14.38 -5.08 18.27
CA VAL A 180 -13.80 -4.89 16.95
C VAL A 180 -14.40 -3.64 16.31
N LEU A 181 -13.57 -2.83 15.66
CA LEU A 181 -14.01 -1.73 14.81
C LEU A 181 -13.63 -2.01 13.37
N VAL A 182 -14.61 -2.28 12.52
CA VAL A 182 -14.39 -2.39 11.08
C VAL A 182 -14.37 -1.00 10.46
N VAL A 183 -13.25 -0.63 9.84
CA VAL A 183 -13.07 0.60 9.07
C VAL A 183 -13.15 0.24 7.59
N THR A 184 -14.08 0.84 6.86
CA THR A 184 -14.28 0.61 5.43
C THR A 184 -14.76 1.88 4.73
N ASN A 185 -15.01 1.84 3.42
CA ASN A 185 -15.58 2.97 2.68
C ASN A 185 -17.01 2.68 2.19
N THR A 186 -17.65 3.71 1.63
CA THR A 186 -19.01 3.65 1.08
C THR A 186 -19.20 2.65 -0.07
N THR A 187 -18.12 2.27 -0.77
CA THR A 187 -18.15 1.38 -1.94
C THR A 187 -18.00 -0.09 -1.54
N VAL A 188 -17.07 -0.39 -0.62
CA VAL A 188 -16.71 -1.73 -0.16
C VAL A 188 -17.70 -2.24 0.89
N ALA A 189 -18.26 -1.36 1.73
CA ALA A 189 -19.20 -1.74 2.77
C ALA A 189 -20.38 -2.60 2.27
N PRO A 190 -21.17 -2.19 1.25
CA PRO A 190 -22.31 -2.98 0.79
C PRO A 190 -21.91 -4.34 0.17
N LEU A 191 -20.64 -4.53 -0.21
CA LEU A 191 -20.16 -5.76 -0.81
C LEU A 191 -19.72 -6.78 0.24
N TYR A 192 -18.99 -6.33 1.28
CA TYR A 192 -18.22 -7.25 2.14
C TYR A 192 -18.40 -7.02 3.65
N LEU A 193 -18.96 -5.90 4.11
CA LEU A 193 -19.04 -5.59 5.55
C LEU A 193 -19.85 -6.62 6.33
N GLU A 194 -20.99 -7.06 5.78
CA GLU A 194 -21.84 -8.06 6.45
C GLU A 194 -21.12 -9.40 6.55
N ARG A 195 -20.46 -9.84 5.46
CA ARG A 195 -19.69 -11.10 5.43
C ARG A 195 -18.57 -11.09 6.45
N VAL A 196 -17.79 -10.00 6.52
CA VAL A 196 -16.73 -9.82 7.53
C VAL A 196 -17.28 -9.77 8.95
N THR A 197 -18.37 -9.05 9.18
CA THR A 197 -19.02 -8.98 10.51
C THR A 197 -19.49 -10.36 10.96
N ARG A 198 -20.03 -11.16 10.04
CA ARG A 198 -20.42 -12.55 10.29
C ARG A 198 -19.21 -13.42 10.61
N ALA A 199 -18.12 -13.32 9.84
CA ALA A 199 -16.89 -14.06 10.12
C ALA A 199 -16.30 -13.73 11.51
N LEU A 200 -16.40 -12.47 11.94
CA LEU A 200 -15.92 -12.04 13.26
C LEU A 200 -16.79 -12.51 14.44
N THR A 201 -18.08 -12.77 14.22
CA THR A 201 -19.06 -13.03 15.31
C THR A 201 -19.65 -14.43 15.30
N SER A 202 -19.60 -15.14 14.17
CA SER A 202 -20.14 -16.49 14.04
C SER A 202 -19.44 -17.44 15.00
N GLY A 203 -20.23 -18.14 15.82
CA GLY A 203 -19.72 -19.06 16.83
C GLY A 203 -19.02 -18.39 18.02
N ASN A 204 -18.98 -17.06 18.10
CA ASN A 204 -18.23 -16.32 19.11
C ASN A 204 -19.07 -15.18 19.73
N PRO A 205 -19.85 -15.46 20.79
CA PRO A 205 -20.74 -14.48 21.41
C PRO A 205 -20.00 -13.38 22.18
N ASP A 206 -18.69 -13.53 22.42
CA ASP A 206 -17.88 -12.55 23.15
C ASP A 206 -17.42 -11.37 22.29
N ILE A 207 -17.45 -11.51 20.95
CA ILE A 207 -17.02 -10.47 20.03
C ILE A 207 -18.20 -9.56 19.68
N SER A 208 -18.01 -8.27 19.90
CA SER A 208 -18.91 -7.20 19.46
C SER A 208 -18.25 -6.37 18.36
N VAL A 209 -18.98 -6.10 17.29
CA VAL A 209 -18.48 -5.38 16.11
C VAL A 209 -19.17 -4.02 15.99
N GLN A 210 -18.38 -2.97 15.87
CA GLN A 210 -18.79 -1.65 15.41
C GLN A 210 -18.21 -1.41 14.01
N CYS A 211 -18.79 -0.49 13.25
CA CYS A 211 -18.22 -0.09 11.96
C CYS A 211 -18.16 1.43 11.82
N VAL A 212 -17.23 1.89 10.99
CA VAL A 212 -17.16 3.25 10.47
C VAL A 212 -17.00 3.20 8.96
N MET A 213 -17.86 3.93 8.25
CA MET A 213 -17.84 4.06 6.80
C MET A 213 -17.26 5.42 6.43
N LEU A 214 -16.11 5.42 5.76
CA LEU A 214 -15.45 6.60 5.23
C LEU A 214 -15.91 6.87 3.79
N PRO A 215 -15.84 8.12 3.30
CA PRO A 215 -16.03 8.40 1.89
C PRO A 215 -14.93 7.73 1.04
N ASP A 216 -15.27 7.29 -0.17
CA ASP A 216 -14.33 6.59 -1.06
C ASP A 216 -13.45 7.55 -1.89
N GLY A 217 -12.16 7.23 -2.00
CA GLY A 217 -11.19 7.92 -2.86
C GLY A 217 -9.97 8.50 -2.14
N GLU A 218 -8.84 8.58 -2.86
CA GLU A 218 -7.54 9.10 -2.37
C GLU A 218 -7.63 10.53 -1.82
N LYS A 219 -8.54 11.36 -2.36
CA LYS A 219 -8.75 12.75 -1.91
C LYS A 219 -9.22 12.87 -0.46
N TYR A 220 -9.76 11.79 0.12
CA TYR A 220 -10.20 11.74 1.52
C TYR A 220 -9.17 11.10 2.44
N LYS A 221 -7.99 10.74 1.93
CA LYS A 221 -6.91 10.17 2.71
C LYS A 221 -6.16 11.26 3.48
N ASP A 222 -6.87 11.93 4.39
CA ASP A 222 -6.39 13.08 5.13
C ASP A 222 -6.74 12.97 6.63
N MET A 223 -6.23 13.92 7.43
CA MET A 223 -6.47 13.94 8.88
C MET A 223 -7.94 14.19 9.24
N GLY A 224 -8.64 15.02 8.48
CA GLY A 224 -10.04 15.36 8.76
C GLY A 224 -10.96 14.14 8.64
N THR A 225 -10.72 13.29 7.65
CA THR A 225 -11.44 12.03 7.47
C THR A 225 -10.98 10.99 8.49
N LEU A 226 -9.70 10.94 8.83
CA LEU A 226 -9.16 10.04 9.85
C LEU A 226 -9.80 10.28 11.23
N MET A 227 -10.11 11.54 11.58
CA MET A 227 -10.79 11.87 12.84
C MET A 227 -12.10 11.12 13.04
N LYS A 228 -12.86 10.82 11.98
CA LYS A 228 -14.10 10.03 12.07
C LYS A 228 -13.87 8.63 12.65
N VAL A 229 -12.71 8.05 12.42
CA VAL A 229 -12.33 6.75 13.01
C VAL A 229 -12.12 6.89 14.52
N PHE A 230 -11.41 7.94 14.95
CA PHE A 230 -11.21 8.21 16.37
C PHE A 230 -12.50 8.57 17.09
N ASP A 231 -13.35 9.41 16.49
CA ASP A 231 -14.64 9.80 17.04
C ASP A 231 -15.50 8.57 17.28
N LYS A 232 -15.67 7.71 16.26
CA LYS A 232 -16.43 6.46 16.40
C LYS A 232 -15.85 5.53 17.47
N ALA A 233 -14.52 5.42 17.55
CA ALA A 233 -13.85 4.58 18.55
C ALA A 233 -14.08 5.08 19.98
N ILE A 234 -14.01 6.40 20.20
CA ILE A 234 -14.22 7.04 21.51
C ILE A 234 -15.70 6.98 21.91
N GLU A 235 -16.62 7.32 21.01
CA GLU A 235 -18.07 7.24 21.22
C GLU A 235 -18.51 5.81 21.59
N SER A 236 -17.92 4.81 20.92
CA SER A 236 -18.17 3.39 21.21
C SER A 236 -17.44 2.87 22.45
N ARG A 237 -16.71 3.74 23.16
CA ARG A 237 -15.91 3.42 24.36
C ARG A 237 -15.02 2.20 24.14
N LEU A 238 -14.30 2.20 23.01
CA LEU A 238 -13.28 1.19 22.74
C LEU A 238 -12.09 1.37 23.69
N ASP A 239 -11.46 0.27 24.05
CA ASP A 239 -10.34 0.23 24.98
C ASP A 239 -9.09 -0.38 24.30
N ARG A 240 -7.98 -0.48 25.04
CA ARG A 240 -6.68 -0.94 24.51
C ARG A 240 -6.68 -2.37 23.98
N ARG A 241 -7.69 -3.18 24.31
CA ARG A 241 -7.83 -4.56 23.81
C ARG A 241 -8.69 -4.64 22.55
N CYS A 242 -9.25 -3.53 22.07
CA CYS A 242 -9.98 -3.55 20.81
C CYS A 242 -9.06 -3.89 19.63
N THR A 243 -9.66 -4.39 18.55
CA THR A 243 -8.97 -4.65 17.29
C THR A 243 -9.62 -3.85 16.17
N PHE A 244 -8.84 -3.11 15.40
CA PHE A 244 -9.34 -2.44 14.20
C PHE A 244 -9.22 -3.40 13.00
N VAL A 245 -10.20 -3.41 12.12
CA VAL A 245 -10.17 -4.23 10.89
C VAL A 245 -10.25 -3.30 9.70
N ALA A 246 -9.20 -3.24 8.91
CA ALA A 246 -9.15 -2.48 7.67
C ALA A 246 -9.78 -3.31 6.54
N LEU A 247 -11.00 -2.97 6.12
CA LEU A 247 -11.71 -3.64 5.03
C LEU A 247 -11.79 -2.73 3.81
N GLY A 248 -10.92 -2.95 2.83
CA GLY A 248 -10.91 -2.16 1.60
C GLY A 248 -9.58 -2.18 0.86
N GLY A 249 -9.36 -1.21 -0.03
CA GLY A 249 -8.08 -1.00 -0.70
C GLY A 249 -7.03 -0.31 0.16
N GLY A 250 -5.91 0.09 -0.46
CA GLY A 250 -4.77 0.68 0.24
C GLY A 250 -5.06 1.98 1.00
N VAL A 251 -6.04 2.77 0.54
CA VAL A 251 -6.48 3.98 1.25
C VAL A 251 -7.01 3.63 2.65
N ILE A 252 -7.93 2.65 2.72
CA ILE A 252 -8.49 2.17 3.99
C ILE A 252 -7.41 1.49 4.83
N GLY A 253 -6.53 0.68 4.21
CA GLY A 253 -5.41 0.04 4.89
C GLY A 253 -4.52 1.04 5.62
N ASP A 254 -4.06 2.08 4.91
CA ASP A 254 -3.18 3.10 5.47
C ASP A 254 -3.87 3.94 6.56
N MET A 255 -5.11 4.37 6.33
CA MET A 255 -5.85 5.17 7.30
C MET A 255 -6.19 4.36 8.56
N CYS A 256 -6.71 3.14 8.41
CA CYS A 256 -7.05 2.27 9.52
C CYS A 256 -5.81 1.88 10.32
N GLY A 257 -4.71 1.52 9.64
CA GLY A 257 -3.45 1.20 10.29
C GLY A 257 -2.88 2.38 11.09
N PHE A 258 -2.94 3.60 10.54
CA PHE A 258 -2.45 4.78 11.24
C PHE A 258 -3.36 5.16 12.42
N ALA A 259 -4.68 5.02 12.25
CA ALA A 259 -5.63 5.18 13.35
C ALA A 259 -5.37 4.16 14.47
N ALA A 260 -5.11 2.89 14.14
CA ALA A 260 -4.79 1.86 15.12
C ALA A 260 -3.47 2.15 15.86
N ALA A 261 -2.45 2.66 15.16
CA ALA A 261 -1.19 3.06 15.75
C ALA A 261 -1.35 4.22 16.76
N ALA A 262 -2.21 5.19 16.44
CA ALA A 262 -2.38 6.40 17.24
C ALA A 262 -3.42 6.25 18.37
N PHE A 263 -4.51 5.52 18.14
CA PHE A 263 -5.61 5.37 19.10
C PHE A 263 -5.12 4.71 20.37
N LEU A 264 -5.30 5.39 21.51
CA LEU A 264 -4.78 4.98 22.81
C LEU A 264 -3.26 4.67 22.82
N ARG A 265 -2.50 5.22 21.86
CA ARG A 265 -1.07 4.95 21.61
C ARG A 265 -0.77 3.52 21.16
N GLY A 266 -1.71 2.88 20.47
CA GLY A 266 -1.55 1.56 19.88
C GLY A 266 -2.64 0.60 20.33
N VAL A 267 -3.39 0.09 19.36
CA VAL A 267 -4.30 -1.06 19.48
C VAL A 267 -4.03 -2.06 18.36
N ASN A 268 -4.47 -3.31 18.51
CA ASN A 268 -4.27 -4.30 17.46
C ASN A 268 -5.04 -3.93 16.18
N PHE A 269 -4.55 -4.34 15.02
CA PHE A 269 -5.33 -4.25 13.79
C PHE A 269 -5.08 -5.42 12.84
N ILE A 270 -6.06 -5.69 11.98
CA ILE A 270 -6.04 -6.73 10.94
C ILE A 270 -6.28 -6.06 9.58
N GLN A 271 -5.61 -6.54 8.54
CA GLN A 271 -5.83 -6.11 7.16
C GLN A 271 -6.67 -7.13 6.38
N ILE A 272 -7.73 -6.65 5.71
CA ILE A 272 -8.52 -7.40 4.75
C ILE A 272 -8.50 -6.61 3.42
N PRO A 273 -7.41 -6.73 2.64
CA PRO A 273 -7.25 -5.97 1.40
C PRO A 273 -8.16 -6.50 0.27
N THR A 274 -8.96 -5.61 -0.32
CA THR A 274 -9.95 -5.95 -1.36
C THR A 274 -9.60 -5.42 -2.76
N THR A 275 -8.37 -4.94 -2.95
CA THR A 275 -7.85 -4.55 -4.27
C THR A 275 -6.53 -5.27 -4.53
N LEU A 276 -6.21 -5.56 -5.79
CA LEU A 276 -4.96 -6.25 -6.12
C LEU A 276 -3.76 -5.45 -5.63
N MET A 277 -3.76 -4.12 -5.83
CA MET A 277 -2.77 -3.19 -5.28
C MET A 277 -2.54 -3.39 -3.78
N ALA A 278 -3.61 -3.49 -3.00
CA ALA A 278 -3.49 -3.68 -1.56
C ALA A 278 -3.00 -5.07 -1.19
N GLN A 279 -3.45 -6.10 -1.92
CA GLN A 279 -3.06 -7.49 -1.70
C GLN A 279 -1.58 -7.75 -1.97
N VAL A 280 -1.00 -7.10 -2.98
CA VAL A 280 0.40 -7.33 -3.41
C VAL A 280 1.40 -6.33 -2.84
N ASP A 281 0.93 -5.18 -2.36
CA ASP A 281 1.82 -4.11 -1.89
C ASP A 281 1.35 -3.55 -0.53
N SER A 282 0.34 -2.68 -0.48
CA SER A 282 0.14 -1.81 0.70
C SER A 282 -0.26 -2.53 1.99
N SER A 283 -0.83 -3.74 1.92
CA SER A 283 -1.15 -4.51 3.12
C SER A 283 0.06 -5.14 3.83
N VAL A 284 1.23 -5.15 3.16
CA VAL A 284 2.44 -5.81 3.65
C VAL A 284 3.52 -4.79 4.02
N GLY A 285 4.04 -4.92 5.23
CA GLY A 285 5.20 -4.19 5.75
C GLY A 285 4.90 -2.97 6.63
N GLY A 286 3.64 -2.77 7.03
CA GLY A 286 3.29 -1.89 8.17
C GLY A 286 3.54 -0.40 7.96
N LYS A 287 3.73 0.09 6.73
CA LYS A 287 3.68 1.54 6.50
C LYS A 287 2.22 1.97 6.47
N THR A 288 1.87 2.93 7.30
CA THR A 288 0.52 3.44 7.44
C THR A 288 0.57 4.96 7.44
N GLY A 289 -0.50 5.63 7.00
CA GLY A 289 -0.50 7.10 6.99
C GLY A 289 -1.58 7.75 6.17
N ILE A 290 -1.43 9.06 6.04
CA ILE A 290 -2.34 9.97 5.34
C ILE A 290 -1.54 11.01 4.55
N ASN A 291 -2.23 11.64 3.62
CA ASN A 291 -1.71 12.73 2.81
C ASN A 291 -1.81 14.06 3.55
N HIS A 292 -0.92 14.97 3.18
CA HIS A 292 -1.02 16.40 3.45
C HIS A 292 -1.27 17.11 2.11
N PRO A 293 -1.92 18.29 2.06
CA PRO A 293 -2.08 19.04 0.81
C PRO A 293 -0.78 19.31 0.04
N LEU A 294 0.35 19.32 0.75
CA LEU A 294 1.70 19.53 0.18
C LEU A 294 2.42 18.24 -0.22
N GLY A 295 1.86 17.04 0.04
CA GLY A 295 2.51 15.81 -0.36
C GLY A 295 1.84 14.52 0.15
N LYS A 296 2.09 13.45 -0.59
CA LYS A 296 1.52 12.12 -0.36
C LYS A 296 2.24 11.38 0.78
N ASN A 297 1.49 10.72 1.66
CA ASN A 297 2.00 9.86 2.74
C ASN A 297 3.04 10.50 3.68
N LEU A 298 2.97 11.82 3.90
CA LEU A 298 3.95 12.54 4.73
C LEU A 298 3.72 12.38 6.25
N ILE A 299 2.51 11.96 6.66
CA ILE A 299 2.14 11.81 8.07
C ILE A 299 1.68 10.37 8.28
N GLY A 300 2.32 9.64 9.18
CA GLY A 300 2.02 8.22 9.37
C GLY A 300 2.85 7.53 10.45
N ALA A 301 2.78 6.21 10.48
CA ALA A 301 3.51 5.36 11.41
C ALA A 301 3.94 4.03 10.76
N PHE A 302 5.05 3.47 11.23
CA PHE A 302 5.39 2.07 11.00
C PHE A 302 4.68 1.22 12.07
N TYR A 303 3.64 0.49 11.68
CA TYR A 303 2.76 -0.27 12.56
C TYR A 303 2.27 -1.56 11.88
N GLN A 304 2.61 -2.71 12.46
CA GLN A 304 2.35 -4.03 11.85
C GLN A 304 0.97 -4.58 12.23
N PRO A 305 0.26 -5.23 11.29
CA PRO A 305 -1.00 -5.90 11.60
C PRO A 305 -0.76 -7.19 12.41
N GLN A 306 -1.82 -7.72 13.00
CA GLN A 306 -1.81 -9.06 13.59
C GLN A 306 -1.85 -10.15 12.51
N CYS A 307 -2.54 -9.88 11.41
CA CYS A 307 -2.50 -10.69 10.19
C CYS A 307 -2.99 -9.88 8.98
N VAL A 308 -2.72 -10.42 7.79
CA VAL A 308 -3.35 -10.00 6.54
C VAL A 308 -4.18 -11.17 6.01
N LEU A 309 -5.44 -10.94 5.66
CA LEU A 309 -6.32 -11.96 5.09
C LEU A 309 -6.74 -11.55 3.68
N ILE A 310 -6.15 -12.24 2.70
CA ILE A 310 -6.37 -12.03 1.27
C ILE A 310 -7.33 -13.09 0.76
N ASP A 311 -8.61 -12.70 0.64
CA ASP A 311 -9.61 -13.45 -0.11
C ASP A 311 -9.61 -12.98 -1.57
N THR A 312 -9.12 -13.83 -2.48
CA THR A 312 -9.02 -13.54 -3.91
C THR A 312 -10.38 -13.30 -4.56
N ASP A 313 -11.47 -13.80 -3.97
CA ASP A 313 -12.82 -13.61 -4.52
C ASP A 313 -13.25 -12.15 -4.46
N THR A 314 -12.66 -11.35 -3.56
CA THR A 314 -12.93 -9.90 -3.48
C THR A 314 -12.50 -9.16 -4.74
N LEU A 315 -11.59 -9.75 -5.53
CA LEU A 315 -11.20 -9.20 -6.82
C LEU A 315 -12.29 -9.36 -7.88
N ASN A 316 -13.28 -10.25 -7.72
CA ASN A 316 -14.31 -10.46 -8.75
C ASN A 316 -15.21 -9.22 -8.96
N THR A 317 -15.35 -8.36 -7.95
CA THR A 317 -16.10 -7.10 -8.05
C THR A 317 -15.22 -5.88 -8.33
N LEU A 318 -13.90 -6.05 -8.40
CA LEU A 318 -12.97 -4.94 -8.57
C LEU A 318 -12.99 -4.46 -10.03
N PRO A 319 -13.14 -3.16 -10.35
CA PRO A 319 -13.10 -2.68 -11.74
C PRO A 319 -11.81 -3.07 -12.48
N ASP A 320 -11.89 -3.30 -13.79
CA ASP A 320 -10.72 -3.71 -14.60
C ASP A 320 -9.56 -2.72 -14.51
N ARG A 321 -9.86 -1.41 -14.48
CA ARG A 321 -8.86 -0.35 -14.33
C ARG A 321 -8.11 -0.44 -12.99
N GLU A 322 -8.81 -0.82 -11.91
CA GLU A 322 -8.22 -1.03 -10.59
C GLU A 322 -7.39 -2.33 -10.52
N LEU A 323 -7.83 -3.37 -11.23
CA LEU A 323 -7.04 -4.60 -11.39
C LEU A 323 -5.72 -4.30 -12.12
N ALA A 324 -5.79 -3.63 -13.27
CA ALA A 324 -4.62 -3.21 -14.04
C ALA A 324 -3.67 -2.34 -13.20
N SER A 325 -4.22 -1.37 -12.46
CA SER A 325 -3.45 -0.55 -11.50
C SER A 325 -2.67 -1.44 -10.50
N GLY A 326 -3.28 -2.48 -9.93
CA GLY A 326 -2.59 -3.43 -9.06
C GLY A 326 -1.48 -4.23 -9.74
N ILE A 327 -1.65 -4.57 -11.02
CA ILE A 327 -0.64 -5.30 -11.81
C ILE A 327 0.66 -4.49 -11.96
N ALA A 328 0.60 -3.16 -11.94
CA ALA A 328 1.81 -2.32 -12.00
C ALA A 328 2.81 -2.67 -10.88
N GLU A 329 2.32 -2.94 -9.66
CA GLU A 329 3.16 -3.35 -8.54
C GLU A 329 3.67 -4.79 -8.68
N VAL A 330 2.87 -5.68 -9.28
CA VAL A 330 3.30 -7.04 -9.60
C VAL A 330 4.49 -7.01 -10.57
N ILE A 331 4.41 -6.17 -11.60
CA ILE A 331 5.50 -5.93 -12.56
C ILE A 331 6.74 -5.37 -11.86
N LYS A 332 6.56 -4.40 -10.97
CA LYS A 332 7.66 -3.79 -10.20
C LYS A 332 8.53 -4.82 -9.50
N TYR A 333 7.96 -5.83 -8.83
CA TYR A 333 8.74 -6.87 -8.14
C TYR A 333 9.64 -7.65 -9.10
N GLY A 334 9.11 -8.00 -10.27
CA GLY A 334 9.88 -8.69 -11.30
C GLY A 334 11.08 -7.87 -11.78
N LEU A 335 10.89 -6.56 -11.96
CA LEU A 335 11.94 -5.64 -12.42
C LEU A 335 13.05 -5.42 -11.40
N ILE A 336 12.70 -5.26 -10.12
CA ILE A 336 13.68 -4.85 -9.11
C ILE A 336 14.50 -6.00 -8.57
N ARG A 337 13.96 -7.23 -8.57
CA ARG A 337 14.62 -8.34 -7.86
C ARG A 337 14.31 -9.76 -8.32
N ASP A 338 13.38 -9.97 -9.26
CA ASP A 338 12.84 -11.31 -9.53
C ASP A 338 12.58 -11.54 -11.04
N ALA A 339 13.66 -11.76 -11.79
CA ALA A 339 13.59 -11.95 -13.24
C ALA A 339 12.72 -13.14 -13.65
N GLU A 340 12.77 -14.25 -12.90
CA GLU A 340 11.93 -15.42 -13.15
C GLU A 340 10.45 -15.09 -12.97
N PHE A 341 10.10 -14.30 -11.95
CA PHE A 341 8.74 -13.82 -11.78
C PHE A 341 8.31 -12.87 -12.91
N PHE A 342 9.18 -11.98 -13.37
CA PHE A 342 8.88 -11.14 -14.54
C PHE A 342 8.60 -11.98 -15.79
N GLU A 343 9.40 -13.01 -16.07
CA GLU A 343 9.18 -13.93 -17.19
C GLU A 343 7.88 -14.73 -17.04
N TRP A 344 7.52 -15.12 -15.81
CA TRP A 344 6.23 -15.73 -15.54
C TRP A 344 5.09 -14.76 -15.85
N GLN A 345 5.22 -13.48 -15.49
CA GLN A 345 4.20 -12.46 -15.76
C GLN A 345 4.00 -12.24 -17.26
N GLU A 346 5.08 -12.17 -18.05
CA GLU A 346 5.00 -12.05 -19.51
C GLU A 346 4.17 -13.20 -20.13
N LYS A 347 4.33 -14.42 -19.60
CA LYS A 347 3.59 -15.61 -20.09
C LYS A 347 2.15 -15.68 -19.61
N ASN A 348 1.83 -15.05 -18.47
CA ASN A 348 0.55 -15.23 -17.77
C ASN A 348 -0.29 -13.95 -17.66
N MET A 349 0.12 -12.84 -18.28
CA MET A 349 -0.59 -11.55 -18.19
C MET A 349 -2.05 -11.65 -18.62
N GLN A 350 -2.34 -12.38 -19.71
CA GLN A 350 -3.73 -12.61 -20.15
C GLN A 350 -4.56 -13.30 -19.08
N ALA A 351 -3.99 -14.28 -18.37
CA ALA A 351 -4.66 -15.00 -17.31
C ALA A 351 -4.91 -14.09 -16.08
N LEU A 352 -3.97 -13.20 -15.76
CA LEU A 352 -4.14 -12.20 -14.71
C LEU A 352 -5.28 -11.22 -15.04
N LEU A 353 -5.29 -10.66 -16.24
CA LEU A 353 -6.33 -9.75 -16.71
C LEU A 353 -7.71 -10.44 -16.78
N ALA A 354 -7.73 -11.72 -17.11
CA ALA A 354 -8.94 -12.55 -17.10
C ALA A 354 -9.35 -13.04 -15.69
N ARG A 355 -8.68 -12.58 -14.63
CA ARG A 355 -8.93 -12.96 -13.23
C ARG A 355 -8.88 -14.46 -12.98
N ASN A 356 -8.01 -15.17 -13.69
CA ASN A 356 -7.82 -16.58 -13.47
C ASN A 356 -7.40 -16.83 -12.00
N PRO A 357 -8.14 -17.65 -11.22
CA PRO A 357 -7.89 -17.80 -9.78
C PRO A 357 -6.47 -18.26 -9.45
N SER A 358 -5.94 -19.22 -10.22
CA SER A 358 -4.58 -19.75 -9.98
C SER A 358 -3.50 -18.73 -10.31
N ALA A 359 -3.67 -17.98 -11.42
CA ALA A 359 -2.73 -16.92 -11.79
C ALA A 359 -2.71 -15.78 -10.75
N LEU A 360 -3.90 -15.33 -10.30
CA LEU A 360 -4.01 -14.31 -9.26
C LEU A 360 -3.40 -14.78 -7.94
N ALA A 361 -3.75 -15.98 -7.47
CA ALA A 361 -3.18 -16.52 -6.24
C ALA A 361 -1.66 -16.61 -6.28
N TYR A 362 -1.08 -17.08 -7.40
CA TYR A 362 0.37 -17.13 -7.57
C TYR A 362 1.01 -15.74 -7.59
N ALA A 363 0.44 -14.80 -8.36
CA ALA A 363 0.98 -13.44 -8.44
C ALA A 363 0.93 -12.72 -7.10
N ILE A 364 -0.15 -12.89 -6.33
CA ILE A 364 -0.29 -12.34 -4.98
C ILE A 364 0.74 -12.97 -4.06
N LYS A 365 0.79 -14.30 -3.98
CA LYS A 365 1.77 -15.03 -3.15
C LYS A 365 3.19 -14.56 -3.42
N ARG A 366 3.60 -14.57 -4.69
CA ARG A 366 4.98 -14.23 -5.07
C ARG A 366 5.31 -12.76 -4.81
N SER A 367 4.34 -11.87 -4.96
CA SER A 367 4.50 -10.45 -4.59
C SER A 367 4.65 -10.28 -3.07
N CYS A 368 3.83 -10.97 -2.27
CA CYS A 368 3.92 -10.97 -0.82
C CYS A 368 5.27 -11.52 -0.33
N GLU A 369 5.76 -12.63 -0.91
CA GLU A 369 7.10 -13.18 -0.61
C GLU A 369 8.20 -12.15 -0.89
N ASN A 370 8.16 -11.55 -2.09
CA ASN A 370 9.12 -10.51 -2.49
C ASN A 370 9.10 -9.32 -1.51
N LYS A 371 7.93 -8.87 -1.07
CA LYS A 371 7.84 -7.75 -0.13
C LYS A 371 8.23 -8.15 1.29
N ALA A 372 7.80 -9.32 1.75
CA ALA A 372 8.07 -9.83 3.08
C ALA A 372 9.58 -9.93 3.33
N GLU A 373 10.34 -10.51 2.41
CA GLU A 373 11.78 -10.64 2.55
C GLU A 373 12.48 -9.26 2.61
N VAL A 374 12.08 -8.29 1.76
CA VAL A 374 12.63 -6.92 1.83
C VAL A 374 12.29 -6.26 3.17
N VAL A 375 11.06 -6.44 3.66
CA VAL A 375 10.60 -5.87 4.93
C VAL A 375 11.33 -6.47 6.12
N SER A 376 11.54 -7.78 6.13
CA SER A 376 12.28 -8.48 7.19
C SER A 376 13.73 -8.01 7.27
N LEU A 377 14.35 -7.70 6.13
CA LEU A 377 15.71 -7.17 6.05
C LEU A 377 15.81 -5.67 6.37
N ASP A 378 14.77 -4.88 6.08
CA ASP A 378 14.79 -3.43 6.26
C ASP A 378 13.39 -2.84 6.57
N GLU A 379 12.87 -3.14 7.77
CA GLU A 379 11.51 -2.75 8.18
C GLU A 379 11.28 -1.23 8.10
N LYS A 380 12.27 -0.41 8.44
CA LYS A 380 12.10 1.05 8.56
C LYS A 380 12.61 1.85 7.37
N GLU A 381 12.88 1.19 6.23
CA GLU A 381 13.33 1.83 4.99
C GLU A 381 14.61 2.67 5.17
N SER A 382 15.64 2.04 5.75
CA SER A 382 16.97 2.63 5.91
C SER A 382 17.87 2.46 4.67
N GLY A 383 17.56 1.50 3.80
CA GLY A 383 18.36 1.19 2.61
C GLY A 383 17.63 0.28 1.62
N LEU A 384 17.71 -1.05 1.82
CA LEU A 384 17.20 -2.05 0.87
C LEU A 384 15.72 -1.84 0.54
N ARG A 385 14.87 -1.50 1.52
CA ARG A 385 13.43 -1.32 1.29
C ARG A 385 13.12 -0.11 0.40
N ALA A 386 14.07 0.80 0.21
CA ALA A 386 13.92 1.89 -0.74
C ALA A 386 13.75 1.38 -2.19
N THR A 387 14.29 0.20 -2.53
CA THR A 387 14.15 -0.44 -3.87
C THR A 387 12.70 -0.67 -4.28
N LEU A 388 11.78 -0.84 -3.33
CA LEU A 388 10.35 -0.96 -3.59
C LEU A 388 9.72 0.33 -4.15
N ASN A 389 10.46 1.43 -4.19
CA ASN A 389 10.02 2.71 -4.74
C ASN A 389 10.46 2.91 -6.21
N LEU A 390 10.76 1.84 -6.98
CA LEU A 390 10.94 1.94 -8.44
C LEU A 390 9.71 2.60 -9.06
N GLY A 391 9.95 3.57 -9.94
CA GLY A 391 8.92 4.39 -10.59
C GLY A 391 8.21 5.40 -9.68
N HIS A 392 8.22 5.23 -8.35
CA HIS A 392 7.42 6.05 -7.43
C HIS A 392 7.85 7.52 -7.36
N THR A 393 9.12 7.86 -7.58
CA THR A 393 9.53 9.28 -7.62
C THR A 393 8.80 10.02 -8.75
N PHE A 394 8.76 9.40 -9.94
CA PHE A 394 8.04 9.95 -11.10
C PHE A 394 6.52 9.82 -10.89
N GLY A 395 6.06 8.67 -10.40
CA GLY A 395 4.64 8.42 -10.15
C GLY A 395 4.01 9.41 -9.16
N HIS A 396 4.64 9.66 -8.01
CA HIS A 396 4.16 10.66 -7.05
C HIS A 396 4.12 12.06 -7.67
N ALA A 397 5.11 12.41 -8.50
CA ALA A 397 5.10 13.69 -9.21
C ALA A 397 3.94 13.79 -10.21
N ILE A 398 3.58 12.69 -10.90
CA ILE A 398 2.37 12.62 -11.74
C ILE A 398 1.12 12.79 -10.88
N GLU A 399 0.98 12.05 -9.78
CA GLU A 399 -0.20 12.11 -8.91
C GLU A 399 -0.41 13.51 -8.32
N THR A 400 0.65 14.14 -7.81
CA THR A 400 0.58 15.50 -7.26
C THR A 400 0.40 16.55 -8.35
N GLY A 401 1.11 16.44 -9.48
CA GLY A 401 1.09 17.42 -10.57
C GLY A 401 -0.16 17.38 -11.44
N PHE A 402 -0.82 16.21 -11.53
CA PHE A 402 -2.09 16.03 -12.24
C PHE A 402 -3.30 16.21 -11.32
N GLY A 403 -3.15 15.88 -10.04
CA GLY A 403 -4.18 15.99 -9.00
C GLY A 403 -4.64 14.62 -8.49
N TYR A 404 -4.80 14.50 -7.18
CA TYR A 404 -5.18 13.23 -6.53
C TYR A 404 -6.52 12.70 -7.05
N GLY A 405 -6.51 11.44 -7.49
CA GLY A 405 -7.69 10.74 -7.99
C GLY A 405 -7.96 10.89 -9.50
N GLN A 406 -7.16 11.66 -10.24
CA GLN A 406 -7.27 11.71 -11.70
C GLN A 406 -6.71 10.43 -12.35
N TRP A 407 -5.50 10.06 -11.95
CA TRP A 407 -4.92 8.74 -12.20
C TRP A 407 -4.93 7.90 -10.93
N LEU A 408 -5.08 6.60 -11.12
CA LEU A 408 -4.84 5.62 -10.09
C LEU A 408 -3.34 5.54 -9.80
N HIS A 409 -3.00 5.15 -8.59
CA HIS A 409 -1.60 5.05 -8.18
C HIS A 409 -0.78 4.13 -9.11
N GLY A 410 -1.30 2.96 -9.47
CA GLY A 410 -0.63 2.02 -10.36
C GLY A 410 -0.42 2.54 -11.78
N GLU A 411 -1.30 3.41 -12.28
CA GLU A 411 -1.11 4.08 -13.58
C GLU A 411 0.09 5.04 -13.52
N ALA A 412 0.17 5.84 -12.45
CA ALA A 412 1.29 6.75 -12.24
C ALA A 412 2.61 5.99 -12.01
N VAL A 413 2.57 4.88 -11.25
CA VAL A 413 3.74 4.01 -11.04
C VAL A 413 4.17 3.36 -12.36
N ALA A 414 3.25 2.88 -13.20
CA ALA A 414 3.57 2.29 -14.49
C ALA A 414 4.31 3.27 -15.42
N ALA A 415 3.76 4.48 -15.62
CA ALA A 415 4.45 5.52 -16.38
C ALA A 415 5.79 5.90 -15.73
N GLY A 416 5.84 5.97 -14.40
CA GLY A 416 7.07 6.24 -13.67
C GLY A 416 8.13 5.15 -13.81
N ILE A 417 7.74 3.88 -13.90
CA ILE A 417 8.62 2.75 -14.21
C ILE A 417 9.21 2.94 -15.61
N VAL A 418 8.39 3.29 -16.62
CA VAL A 418 8.89 3.54 -17.98
C VAL A 418 9.90 4.69 -18.00
N MET A 419 9.64 5.79 -17.28
CA MET A 419 10.59 6.90 -17.16
C MET A 419 11.90 6.47 -16.47
N ALA A 420 11.83 5.67 -15.40
CA ALA A 420 13.01 5.13 -14.72
C ALA A 420 13.82 4.18 -15.61
N VAL A 421 13.14 3.41 -16.47
CA VAL A 421 13.77 2.51 -17.45
C VAL A 421 14.47 3.31 -18.56
N ASP A 422 13.81 4.34 -19.13
CA ASP A 422 14.45 5.24 -20.11
C ASP A 422 15.71 5.90 -19.51
N MET A 423 15.61 6.41 -18.29
CA MET A 423 16.76 7.00 -17.60
C MET A 423 17.89 5.99 -17.39
N SER A 424 17.57 4.77 -16.97
CA SER A 424 18.55 3.69 -16.76
C SER A 424 19.25 3.31 -18.07
N HIS A 425 18.51 3.28 -19.18
CA HIS A 425 19.05 3.00 -20.50
C HIS A 425 19.98 4.12 -21.00
N ARG A 426 19.58 5.40 -20.83
CA ARG A 426 20.44 6.55 -21.18
C ARG A 426 21.75 6.60 -20.40
N LEU A 427 21.76 6.08 -19.17
CA LEU A 427 22.97 5.92 -18.37
C LEU A 427 23.86 4.75 -18.83
N GLY A 428 23.40 3.95 -19.80
CA GLY A 428 24.09 2.75 -20.26
C GLY A 428 24.08 1.62 -19.22
N TRP A 429 23.11 1.62 -18.29
CA TRP A 429 23.06 0.67 -17.19
C TRP A 429 22.25 -0.59 -17.50
N ILE A 430 21.39 -0.53 -18.50
CA ILE A 430 20.58 -1.66 -18.97
C ILE A 430 20.57 -1.68 -20.51
N ASP A 431 20.34 -2.86 -21.08
CA ASP A 431 20.20 -3.06 -22.51
C ASP A 431 18.83 -2.60 -23.04
N GLU A 432 18.79 -2.20 -24.31
CA GLU A 432 17.55 -1.85 -25.03
C GLU A 432 16.51 -2.99 -25.00
N MET A 433 16.97 -4.25 -24.93
CA MET A 433 16.07 -5.40 -24.79
C MET A 433 15.22 -5.33 -23.51
N VAL A 434 15.79 -4.87 -22.40
CA VAL A 434 15.04 -4.67 -21.15
C VAL A 434 14.00 -3.58 -21.34
N VAL A 435 14.37 -2.46 -21.97
CA VAL A 435 13.45 -1.35 -22.29
C VAL A 435 12.23 -1.85 -23.05
N ASN A 436 12.44 -2.60 -24.12
CA ASN A 436 11.38 -3.15 -24.96
C ASN A 436 10.48 -4.13 -24.19
N ARG A 437 11.06 -5.02 -23.37
CA ARG A 437 10.28 -5.96 -22.54
C ARG A 437 9.41 -5.22 -21.52
N VAL A 438 9.95 -4.22 -20.82
CA VAL A 438 9.18 -3.44 -19.84
C VAL A 438 8.05 -2.66 -20.51
N HIS A 439 8.32 -2.01 -21.64
CA HIS A 439 7.30 -1.29 -22.38
C HIS A 439 6.17 -2.23 -22.83
N ASN A 440 6.52 -3.39 -23.40
CA ASN A 440 5.54 -4.36 -23.89
C ASN A 440 4.67 -4.93 -22.78
N ILE A 441 5.23 -5.32 -21.62
CA ILE A 441 4.43 -5.89 -20.53
C ILE A 441 3.49 -4.84 -19.90
N ILE A 442 3.94 -3.57 -19.78
CA ILE A 442 3.11 -2.48 -19.27
C ILE A 442 1.94 -2.19 -20.24
N GLN A 443 2.22 -2.11 -21.54
CA GLN A 443 1.15 -1.95 -22.53
C GLN A 443 0.18 -3.13 -22.52
N TYR A 444 0.69 -4.36 -22.43
CA TYR A 444 -0.14 -5.55 -22.43
C TYR A 444 -1.04 -5.65 -21.19
N ALA A 445 -0.59 -5.09 -20.06
CA ALA A 445 -1.38 -4.95 -18.83
C ALA A 445 -2.43 -3.82 -18.89
N ASN A 446 -2.62 -3.15 -20.03
CA ASN A 446 -3.49 -1.98 -20.21
C ASN A 446 -3.11 -0.79 -19.30
N LEU A 447 -1.81 -0.59 -19.06
CA LEU A 447 -1.28 0.51 -18.26
C LEU A 447 -0.62 1.59 -19.13
N PRO A 448 -0.63 2.87 -18.71
CA PRO A 448 0.00 3.93 -19.46
C PRO A 448 1.53 3.82 -19.44
N THR A 449 2.15 4.10 -20.59
CA THR A 449 3.62 4.11 -20.75
C THR A 449 4.23 5.50 -20.82
N ALA A 450 3.42 6.56 -20.72
CA ALA A 450 3.86 7.95 -20.71
C ALA A 450 3.01 8.74 -19.70
N PRO A 451 3.54 9.81 -19.09
CA PRO A 451 2.76 10.65 -18.16
C PRO A 451 1.63 11.40 -18.88
N PRO A 452 0.66 11.97 -18.14
CA PRO A 452 -0.37 12.84 -18.72
C PRO A 452 0.25 14.03 -19.48
N GLU A 453 -0.37 14.43 -20.60
CA GLU A 453 0.19 15.48 -21.47
C GLU A 453 0.38 16.84 -20.79
N MET A 454 -0.38 17.12 -19.72
CA MET A 454 -0.30 18.37 -18.96
C MET A 454 0.84 18.41 -17.92
N MET A 455 1.61 17.33 -17.80
CA MET A 455 2.83 17.31 -17.01
C MET A 455 3.93 18.09 -17.75
N THR A 456 4.65 18.93 -17.00
CA THR A 456 5.81 19.68 -17.50
C THR A 456 7.04 19.31 -16.69
N VAL A 457 8.22 19.64 -17.22
CA VAL A 457 9.49 19.42 -16.52
C VAL A 457 9.51 20.12 -15.15
N GLU A 458 8.94 21.32 -15.05
CA GLU A 458 8.87 22.11 -13.81
C GLU A 458 7.99 21.43 -12.76
N LYS A 459 6.83 20.89 -13.17
CA LYS A 459 5.95 20.16 -12.25
C LYS A 459 6.63 18.93 -11.67
N PHE A 460 7.34 18.17 -12.51
CA PHE A 460 8.15 17.04 -12.05
C PHE A 460 9.20 17.50 -11.04
N LYS A 461 10.02 18.49 -11.39
CA LYS A 461 11.10 18.99 -10.51
C LYS A 461 10.58 19.52 -9.18
N ALA A 462 9.48 20.28 -9.18
CA ALA A 462 8.89 20.84 -7.98
C ALA A 462 8.42 19.75 -7.01
N SER A 463 7.76 18.69 -7.52
CA SER A 463 7.32 17.57 -6.69
C SER A 463 8.48 16.69 -6.22
N MET A 464 9.44 16.40 -7.10
CA MET A 464 10.63 15.60 -6.76
C MET A 464 11.51 16.24 -5.68
N ALA A 465 11.50 17.57 -5.57
CA ALA A 465 12.29 18.30 -4.58
C ALA A 465 11.86 18.03 -3.12
N VAL A 466 10.61 17.59 -2.90
CA VAL A 466 10.07 17.25 -1.58
C VAL A 466 9.89 15.74 -1.37
N ASP A 467 10.43 14.91 -2.28
CA ASP A 467 10.39 13.46 -2.13
C ASP A 467 11.20 13.02 -0.89
N LYS A 468 10.64 12.09 -0.10
CA LYS A 468 11.27 11.51 1.10
C LYS A 468 12.68 10.92 0.88
N LYS A 469 13.04 10.61 -0.38
CA LYS A 469 14.35 10.08 -0.77
C LYS A 469 15.41 11.16 -0.91
N VAL A 470 15.05 12.44 -0.89
CA VAL A 470 16.00 13.54 -0.80
C VAL A 470 16.76 13.44 0.53
N ALA A 471 18.08 13.29 0.45
CA ALA A 471 18.98 13.33 1.60
C ALA A 471 20.02 14.43 1.37
N ASP A 472 20.12 15.38 2.31
CA ASP A 472 21.02 16.53 2.24
C ASP A 472 20.92 17.31 0.90
N GLY A 473 19.70 17.42 0.36
CA GLY A 473 19.43 18.10 -0.91
C GLY A 473 19.75 17.28 -2.17
N LEU A 474 20.28 16.06 -2.03
CA LEU A 474 20.50 15.13 -3.14
C LEU A 474 19.28 14.22 -3.33
N LEU A 475 18.64 14.32 -4.49
CA LEU A 475 17.60 13.38 -4.91
C LEU A 475 18.25 12.01 -5.18
N ARG A 476 17.74 10.97 -4.52
CA ARG A 476 18.11 9.58 -4.78
C ARG A 476 16.97 8.89 -5.51
N LEU A 477 17.32 8.07 -6.50
CA LEU A 477 16.38 7.36 -7.36
C LEU A 477 16.58 5.86 -7.24
N ILE A 478 15.53 5.12 -7.62
CA ILE A 478 15.63 3.69 -7.89
C ILE A 478 15.70 3.54 -9.40
N LEU A 479 16.79 2.96 -9.88
CA LEU A 479 17.08 2.76 -11.29
C LEU A 479 17.46 1.29 -11.53
N LEU A 480 17.25 0.80 -12.74
CA LEU A 480 17.68 -0.55 -13.11
C LEU A 480 19.16 -0.53 -13.47
N LYS A 481 19.87 -1.60 -13.13
CA LYS A 481 21.30 -1.73 -13.45
C LYS A 481 21.70 -3.19 -13.59
N GLY A 482 22.27 -3.54 -14.73
CA GLY A 482 22.64 -4.91 -15.08
C GLY A 482 21.47 -5.68 -15.69
N PRO A 483 21.41 -7.01 -15.50
CA PRO A 483 20.34 -7.84 -16.06
C PRO A 483 18.97 -7.51 -15.45
N LEU A 484 17.91 -8.02 -16.09
CA LEU A 484 16.54 -7.97 -15.55
C LEU A 484 16.50 -8.52 -14.11
N GLY A 485 15.65 -7.95 -13.25
CA GLY A 485 15.56 -8.34 -11.85
C GLY A 485 16.67 -7.75 -10.98
N SER A 486 17.31 -6.66 -11.42
CA SER A 486 18.34 -5.95 -10.66
C SER A 486 18.12 -4.45 -10.70
N CYS A 487 18.07 -3.83 -9.52
CA CYS A 487 17.99 -2.38 -9.37
C CYS A 487 18.97 -1.85 -8.32
N VAL A 488 19.14 -0.53 -8.30
CA VAL A 488 19.99 0.16 -7.35
C VAL A 488 19.27 1.38 -6.80
N PHE A 489 19.43 1.62 -5.49
CA PHE A 489 19.09 2.88 -4.85
C PHE A 489 20.33 3.80 -4.86
N THR A 490 20.30 4.87 -5.64
CA THR A 490 21.49 5.69 -5.89
C THR A 490 21.19 7.18 -6.00
N GLY A 491 22.11 8.01 -5.52
CA GLY A 491 22.21 9.44 -5.85
C GLY A 491 23.34 9.75 -6.83
N ASP A 492 24.11 8.72 -7.22
CA ASP A 492 25.22 8.80 -8.17
C ASP A 492 24.72 8.48 -9.58
N TYR A 493 24.18 9.50 -10.24
CA TYR A 493 23.74 9.48 -11.62
C TYR A 493 23.93 10.88 -12.24
N ASP A 494 24.09 10.95 -13.56
CA ASP A 494 24.19 12.25 -14.24
C ASP A 494 22.83 12.98 -14.21
N ARG A 495 22.83 14.17 -13.60
CA ARG A 495 21.63 15.04 -13.53
C ARG A 495 21.19 15.52 -14.90
N LYS A 496 22.09 15.58 -15.89
CA LYS A 496 21.74 15.87 -17.27
C LYS A 496 20.82 14.77 -17.83
N THR A 497 21.10 13.50 -17.53
CA THR A 497 20.27 12.38 -17.96
C THR A 497 18.86 12.43 -17.37
N LEU A 498 18.70 12.82 -16.10
CA LEU A 498 17.37 13.06 -15.53
C LEU A 498 16.61 14.14 -16.33
N ASN A 499 17.27 15.25 -16.65
CA ASN A 499 16.64 16.30 -17.47
C ASN A 499 16.27 15.79 -18.87
N GLU A 500 17.16 15.06 -19.54
CA GLU A 500 16.89 14.47 -20.86
C GLU A 500 15.69 13.52 -20.82
N THR A 501 15.59 12.67 -19.80
CA THR A 501 14.40 11.84 -19.58
C THR A 501 13.14 12.69 -19.38
N LEU A 502 13.17 13.72 -18.53
CA LEU A 502 11.97 14.56 -18.34
C LEU A 502 11.52 15.24 -19.64
N HIS A 503 12.45 15.76 -20.46
CA HIS A 503 12.11 16.38 -21.74
C HIS A 503 11.66 15.36 -22.79
N ALA A 504 12.07 14.10 -22.70
CA ALA A 504 11.59 13.05 -23.60
C ALA A 504 10.12 12.69 -23.36
N PHE A 505 9.63 12.85 -22.13
CA PHE A 505 8.26 12.48 -21.74
C PHE A 505 7.31 13.69 -21.56
N CYS A 506 7.83 14.91 -21.45
CA CYS A 506 7.04 16.14 -21.40
C CYS A 506 7.07 16.84 -22.76
N LYS A 507 5.89 17.19 -23.31
CA LYS A 507 5.80 17.94 -24.58
C LYS A 507 6.24 19.42 -24.46
N HIS A 508 6.30 19.94 -23.22
CA HIS A 508 6.56 21.35 -22.90
C HIS A 508 7.60 21.49 -21.79
#